data_AF-A0A7W0PRL2-F1
#
_entry.id   AF-A0A7W0PRL2-F1
#
_cell.length_a   1.000
_cell.length_b   1.000
_cell.length_c   1.000
_cell.angle_alpha   90.00
_cell.angle_beta   90.00
_cell.angle_gamma   90.00
#
_symmetry.space_group_name_H-M   'P 1'
#
loop_
_entity.id
_entity.type
_entity.pdbx_description
1 polymer ?
#
loop_
_entity_poly.entity_id
_entity_poly.type
_entity_poly.pdbx_seq_one_letter_code
_entity_poly.pdbx_strand_id
1 'polypeptide(L)'
;MPFDIDAVELVAACLDVSASLASFQLPASEVWQMTIPGSGGRPEAMITLWPGIGRVDVIAGPATVVFTEIRTIDLVPEVEVQFRRAKREVLIVARGGKVIVRA
;
A
#
# COMPACT_ATOMS: atom_id res chain seq x y z
N MET A 1 -10.04 -5.13 -8.19
CA MET A 1 -10.42 -6.22 -7.26
C MET A 1 -10.68 -5.66 -5.86
N PRO A 2 -11.34 -6.39 -4.94
CA PRO A 2 -11.54 -5.93 -3.56
C PRO A 2 -10.20 -5.67 -2.84
N PHE A 3 -10.22 -4.77 -1.85
CA PHE A 3 -9.09 -4.59 -0.92
C PHE A 3 -9.35 -5.40 0.35
N ASP A 4 -8.86 -6.64 0.35
CA ASP A 4 -8.97 -7.60 1.44
C ASP A 4 -7.62 -8.32 1.66
N ILE A 5 -7.61 -9.37 2.49
CA ILE A 5 -6.37 -10.07 2.85
C ILE A 5 -5.71 -10.74 1.64
N ASP A 6 -6.50 -11.29 0.71
CA ASP A 6 -6.00 -11.97 -0.48
C ASP A 6 -5.31 -11.00 -1.45
N ALA A 7 -5.61 -9.71 -1.34
CA ALA A 7 -4.98 -8.66 -2.12
C ALA A 7 -3.52 -8.37 -1.71
N VAL A 8 -3.09 -8.72 -0.49
CA VAL A 8 -1.79 -8.32 0.07
C VAL A 8 -0.62 -8.86 -0.77
N GLU A 9 -0.60 -10.16 -1.05
CA GLU A 9 0.48 -10.80 -1.83
C GLU A 9 0.49 -10.30 -3.29
N LEU A 10 -0.68 -9.98 -3.84
CA LEU A 10 -0.78 -9.45 -5.20
C LEU A 10 -0.24 -8.02 -5.31
N VAL A 11 -0.48 -7.19 -4.29
CA VAL A 11 0.14 -5.87 -4.17
C VAL A 11 1.66 -6.02 -4.04
N ALA A 12 2.13 -6.97 -3.24
CA ALA A 12 3.55 -7.24 -3.02
C ALA A 12 4.25 -7.60 -4.33
N ALA A 13 3.68 -8.57 -5.05
CA ALA A 13 4.17 -9.01 -6.35
C ALA A 13 4.14 -7.88 -7.39
N CYS A 14 3.08 -7.07 -7.43
CA CYS A 14 2.96 -5.94 -8.36
C CYS A 14 4.06 -4.88 -8.13
N LEU A 15 4.47 -4.68 -6.88
CA LEU A 15 5.52 -3.74 -6.47
C LEU A 15 6.90 -4.39 -6.37
N ASP A 16 7.03 -5.68 -6.67
CA ASP A 16 8.27 -6.45 -6.55
C ASP A 16 8.93 -6.33 -5.17
N VAL A 17 8.11 -6.48 -4.14
CA VAL A 17 8.53 -6.50 -2.74
C VAL A 17 7.89 -7.68 -2.04
N SER A 18 8.42 -8.03 -0.87
CA SER A 18 7.78 -8.99 0.03
C SER A 18 6.85 -8.27 1.00
N ALA A 19 5.70 -8.88 1.29
CA ALA A 19 4.86 -8.48 2.41
C ALA A 19 5.31 -9.23 3.67
N SER A 20 5.27 -8.58 4.82
CA SER A 20 5.42 -9.23 6.11
C SER A 20 4.39 -8.72 7.09
N LEU A 21 4.01 -9.53 8.08
CA LEU A 21 3.18 -9.06 9.18
C LEU A 21 3.90 -7.92 9.91
N ALA A 22 3.15 -6.85 10.20
CA ALA A 22 3.63 -5.76 11.02
C ALA A 22 3.84 -6.22 12.47
N SER A 23 4.70 -5.53 13.22
CA SER A 23 4.92 -5.83 14.65
C SER A 23 3.74 -5.46 15.55
N PHE A 24 2.72 -4.81 14.99
CA PHE A 24 1.48 -4.40 15.63
C PHE A 24 0.30 -4.89 14.79
N GLN A 25 -0.81 -5.22 15.45
CA GLN A 25 -1.95 -5.87 14.83
C GLN A 25 -3.26 -5.27 15.35
N LEU A 26 -4.35 -5.44 14.61
CA LEU A 26 -5.68 -5.13 15.10
C LEU A 26 -6.27 -6.36 15.81
N PRO A 27 -7.18 -6.20 16.78
CA PRO A 27 -7.80 -7.35 17.46
C PRO A 27 -8.51 -8.34 16.54
N ALA A 28 -9.00 -7.88 15.38
CA ALA A 28 -9.82 -8.66 14.45
C ALA A 28 -9.26 -8.72 13.02
N SER A 29 -8.06 -8.22 12.78
CA SER A 29 -7.46 -8.20 11.44
C SER A 29 -5.95 -8.12 11.49
N GLU A 30 -5.33 -8.76 10.50
CA GLU A 30 -3.91 -8.64 10.25
C GLU A 30 -3.56 -7.28 9.64
N VAL A 31 -2.33 -6.87 9.89
CA VAL A 31 -1.69 -5.66 9.38
C VAL A 31 -0.38 -6.08 8.75
N TRP A 32 -0.16 -5.61 7.53
CA TRP A 32 0.95 -6.03 6.69
C TRP A 32 1.82 -4.83 6.34
N GLN A 33 3.12 -5.05 6.28
CA GLN A 33 4.11 -4.05 5.90
C GLN A 33 4.92 -4.51 4.70
N MET A 34 5.27 -3.56 3.87
CA MET A 34 6.08 -3.74 2.68
C MET A 34 7.03 -2.56 2.58
N THR A 35 8.26 -2.81 2.15
CA THR A 35 9.28 -1.78 2.01
C THR A 35 9.79 -1.79 0.59
N ILE A 36 9.64 -0.67 -0.11
CA ILE A 36 10.25 -0.45 -1.42
C ILE A 36 11.70 -0.02 -1.19
N PRO A 37 12.69 -0.79 -1.67
CA PRO A 37 14.09 -0.44 -1.52
C PRO A 37 14.39 0.92 -2.15
N GLY A 38 15.19 1.73 -1.45
CA GLY A 38 15.73 2.99 -1.98
C GLY A 38 17.25 2.96 -2.04
N SER A 39 17.85 4.14 -2.15
CA SER A 39 19.31 4.31 -2.23
C SER A 39 19.94 4.64 -0.87
N GLY A 40 21.21 4.28 -0.67
CA GLY A 40 21.98 4.66 0.52
C GLY A 40 21.45 4.06 1.84
N GLY A 41 20.77 2.91 1.77
CA GLY A 41 20.21 2.23 2.95
C GLY A 41 18.94 2.85 3.51
N ARG A 42 18.32 3.80 2.78
CA ARG A 42 17.01 4.35 3.13
C ARG A 42 15.95 3.78 2.20
N PRO A 43 14.77 3.39 2.71
CA PRO A 43 13.67 2.96 1.86
C PRO A 43 13.11 4.14 1.07
N GLU A 44 12.69 3.87 -0.17
CA GLU A 44 12.01 4.88 -0.99
C GLU A 44 10.58 5.10 -0.47
N ALA A 45 9.91 4.00 -0.11
CA ALA A 45 8.63 4.02 0.58
C ALA A 45 8.46 2.83 1.53
N MET A 46 7.76 3.07 2.64
CA MET A 46 7.22 2.02 3.51
C MET A 46 5.70 2.08 3.43
N ILE A 47 5.08 0.94 3.15
CA ILE A 47 3.65 0.79 2.96
C ILE A 47 3.12 -0.08 4.10
N THR A 48 2.08 0.37 4.79
CA THR A 48 1.34 -0.43 5.77
C THR A 48 -0.08 -0.65 5.26
N LEU A 49 -0.44 -1.90 5.02
CA LEU A 49 -1.76 -2.31 4.56
C LEU A 49 -2.61 -2.74 5.76
N TRP A 50 -3.84 -2.21 5.81
CA TRP A 50 -4.84 -2.52 6.82
C TRP A 50 -6.12 -3.02 6.14
N PRO A 51 -6.15 -4.24 5.58
CA PRO A 51 -7.28 -4.71 4.78
C PRO A 51 -8.59 -4.75 5.58
N GLY A 52 -8.56 -5.21 6.84
CA GLY A 52 -9.76 -5.33 7.67
C GLY A 52 -10.47 -4.02 8.03
N ILE A 53 -9.83 -2.86 7.79
CA ILE A 53 -10.45 -1.54 7.99
C ILE A 53 -10.39 -0.65 6.74
N GLY A 54 -9.97 -1.20 5.59
CA GLY A 54 -9.92 -0.46 4.33
C GLY A 54 -8.97 0.74 4.36
N ARG A 55 -7.77 0.58 4.93
CA ARG A 55 -6.77 1.65 5.07
C ARG A 55 -5.40 1.25 4.53
N VAL A 56 -4.68 2.22 3.98
CA VAL A 56 -3.27 2.12 3.62
C VAL A 56 -2.54 3.35 4.12
N ASP A 57 -1.41 3.13 4.78
CA ASP A 57 -0.48 4.19 5.14
C ASP A 57 0.77 4.08 4.29
N VAL A 58 1.28 5.21 3.79
CA VAL A 58 2.52 5.26 3.03
C VAL A 58 3.43 6.34 3.59
N ILE A 59 4.65 5.96 3.92
CA ILE A 59 5.73 6.88 4.30
C ILE A 59 6.73 6.90 3.16
N ALA A 60 6.92 8.04 2.50
CA ALA A 60 7.86 8.20 1.39
C ALA A 60 8.59 9.53 1.54
N GLY A 61 9.90 9.47 1.82
CA GLY A 61 10.70 10.64 2.18
C GLY A 61 10.07 11.43 3.35
N PRO A 62 9.81 12.75 3.22
CA PRO A 62 9.19 13.56 4.28
C PRO A 62 7.65 13.43 4.33
N ALA A 63 7.04 12.75 3.36
CA ALA A 63 5.58 12.66 3.26
C ALA A 63 5.05 11.44 4.01
N THR A 64 3.93 11.64 4.71
CA THR A 64 3.11 10.55 5.26
C THR A 64 1.70 10.69 4.71
N VAL A 65 1.22 9.66 4.04
CA VAL A 65 -0.14 9.58 3.50
C VAL A 65 -0.90 8.52 4.28
N VAL A 66 -2.07 8.89 4.81
CA VAL A 66 -3.04 7.98 5.40
C VAL A 66 -4.26 7.98 4.50
N PHE A 67 -4.53 6.86 3.83
CA PHE A 67 -5.61 6.74 2.87
C PHE A 67 -6.62 5.70 3.37
N THR A 68 -7.87 6.13 3.56
CA THR A 68 -8.93 5.34 4.21
C THR A 68 -10.13 5.11 3.30
N GLU A 69 -11.04 4.24 3.75
CA GLU A 69 -12.26 3.86 3.04
C GLU A 69 -12.00 3.19 1.68
N ILE A 70 -10.86 2.53 1.55
CA ILE A 70 -10.47 1.79 0.36
C ILE A 70 -11.44 0.62 0.18
N ARG A 71 -11.98 0.48 -1.03
CA ARG A 71 -12.91 -0.57 -1.41
C ARG A 71 -12.30 -1.52 -2.41
N THR A 72 -11.55 -0.98 -3.35
CA THR A 72 -10.96 -1.74 -4.44
C THR A 72 -9.53 -1.31 -4.69
N ILE A 73 -8.75 -2.22 -5.23
CA ILE A 73 -7.45 -1.94 -5.81
C ILE A 73 -7.46 -2.27 -7.30
N ASP A 74 -6.72 -1.49 -8.08
CA ASP A 74 -6.32 -1.87 -9.42
C ASP A 74 -4.81 -2.10 -9.43
N LEU A 75 -4.41 -3.21 -10.03
CA LEU A 75 -3.02 -3.57 -10.21
C LEU A 75 -2.67 -3.25 -11.66
N VAL A 76 -1.65 -2.42 -11.85
CA VAL A 76 -0.98 -2.25 -13.14
C VAL A 76 0.32 -3.06 -13.02
N PRO A 77 0.35 -4.32 -13.48
CA PRO A 77 1.42 -5.25 -13.17
C PRO A 77 2.79 -4.67 -13.47
N GLU A 78 3.72 -4.84 -12.53
CA GLU A 78 5.10 -4.34 -12.62
C GLU A 78 5.26 -2.81 -12.68
N VAL A 79 4.17 -2.05 -12.57
CA VAL A 79 4.17 -0.58 -12.69
C VAL A 79 3.73 0.07 -11.39
N GLU A 80 2.48 -0.16 -10.97
CA GLU A 80 1.88 0.53 -9.82
C GLU A 80 0.63 -0.17 -9.29
N VAL A 81 0.30 0.15 -8.04
CA VAL A 81 -0.96 -0.22 -7.40
C VAL A 81 -1.78 1.04 -7.16
N GLN A 82 -3.07 0.96 -7.47
CA GLN A 82 -4.02 2.05 -7.29
C GLN A 82 -5.06 1.65 -6.24
N PHE A 83 -5.00 2.26 -5.06
CA PHE A 83 -5.98 2.09 -3.99
C PHE A 83 -7.13 3.09 -4.19
N ARG A 84 -8.35 2.58 -4.33
CA ARG A 84 -9.54 3.40 -4.62
C ARG A 84 -10.54 3.33 -3.48
N ARG A 85 -11.03 4.51 -3.09
CA ARG A 85 -12.21 4.65 -2.24
C ARG A 85 -13.46 4.86 -3.09
N ALA A 86 -14.65 4.91 -2.47
CA ALA A 86 -15.91 5.10 -3.21
C ALA A 86 -16.00 6.46 -3.93
N LYS A 87 -15.22 7.45 -3.50
CA LYS A 87 -15.07 8.75 -4.18
C LYS A 87 -14.12 8.63 -5.38
N ARG A 88 -14.02 9.67 -6.21
CA ARG A 88 -13.12 9.70 -7.39
C ARG A 88 -11.62 9.72 -7.04
N GLU A 89 -11.29 9.78 -5.76
CA GLU A 89 -9.91 9.89 -5.31
C GLU A 89 -9.17 8.55 -5.30
N VAL A 90 -7.88 8.59 -5.61
CA VAL A 90 -7.01 7.41 -5.71
C VAL A 90 -5.65 7.69 -5.09
N LEU A 91 -5.16 6.72 -4.31
CA LEU A 91 -3.77 6.63 -3.90
C LEU A 91 -3.05 5.69 -4.88
N ILE A 92 -1.99 6.19 -5.51
CA ILE A 92 -1.16 5.42 -6.42
C ILE A 92 0.21 5.25 -5.77
N VAL A 93 0.69 4.01 -5.73
CA VAL A 93 2.06 3.66 -5.31
C VAL A 93 2.74 2.94 -6.47
N ALA A 94 3.79 3.54 -7.01
CA ALA A 94 4.57 2.92 -8.08
C ALA A 94 5.59 1.93 -7.51
N ARG A 95 6.00 0.94 -8.32
CA ARG A 95 7.06 -0.04 -7.99
C ARG A 95 8.36 0.63 -7.51
N GLY A 96 8.68 1.79 -8.08
CA GLY A 96 9.82 2.62 -7.66
C GLY A 96 9.55 3.56 -6.48
N GLY A 97 8.51 3.33 -5.66
CA GLY A 97 8.27 4.04 -4.40
C GLY A 97 7.62 5.42 -4.53
N LYS A 98 7.38 5.91 -5.75
CA LYS A 98 6.66 7.17 -5.97
C LYS A 98 5.21 7.06 -5.48
N VAL A 99 4.81 8.02 -4.66
CA VAL A 99 3.46 8.12 -4.09
C VAL A 99 2.71 9.29 -4.69
N ILE A 100 1.48 9.05 -5.15
CA ILE A 100 0.61 10.09 -5.73
C ILE A 100 -0.78 9.96 -5.11
N VAL A 101 -1.31 11.06 -4.60
CA VAL A 101 -2.74 11.17 -4.23
C VAL A 101 -3.40 12.06 -5.27
N ARG A 102 -4.44 11.53 -5.93
CA ARG A 102 -5.27 12.31 -6.87
C ARG A 102 -6.69 12.40 -6.36
N ALA A 103 -7.26 13.60 -6.41
CA ALA A 103 -8.64 13.89 -6.03
C ALA A 103 -9.54 14.07 -7.26
#